data_AF-A0A926M9D7-F1
#
_entry.id   AF-A0A926M9D7-F1
#
_cell.length_a   1.000
_cell.length_b   1.000
_cell.length_c   1.000
_cell.angle_alpha   90.00
_cell.angle_beta   90.00
_cell.angle_gamma   90.00
#
_symmetry.space_group_name_H-M   'P 1'
#
loop_
_entity.id
_entity.type
_entity.pdbx_description
1 polymer ?
#
loop_
_entity_poly.entity_id
_entity_poly.type
_entity_poly.pdbx_seq_one_letter_code
_entity_poly.pdbx_strand_id
1 'polypeptide(L)'
;MKIFVYKSLFIFILIFLLFHATFGYVLKSYESKVQNSFDKDKINFFKDKIRNEIEKGVKRDRILNNEDAILINKFINKLKEDLNDTN
;
A
#
# COMPACT_ATOMS: atom_id res chain seq x y z
N MET A 1 -54.02 -17.85 1.34
CA MET A 1 -52.58 -18.22 1.32
C MET A 1 -51.88 -17.87 0.01
N LYS A 2 -52.41 -18.22 -1.18
CA LYS A 2 -51.75 -17.95 -2.47
C LYS A 2 -51.42 -16.47 -2.75
N ILE A 3 -52.30 -15.54 -2.37
CA ILE A 3 -52.08 -14.08 -2.54
C ILE A 3 -50.88 -13.58 -1.71
N PHE A 4 -50.67 -14.15 -0.52
CA PHE A 4 -49.57 -13.76 0.37
C PHE A 4 -48.24 -14.20 -0.24
N VAL A 5 -48.19 -15.41 -0.80
CA VAL A 5 -47.02 -15.93 -1.51
C VAL A 5 -46.66 -15.07 -2.72
N TYR A 6 -47.66 -14.68 -3.54
CA TYR A 6 -47.42 -13.81 -4.69
C TYR A 6 -46.89 -12.42 -4.31
N LYS A 7 -47.46 -11.80 -3.27
CA LYS A 7 -46.98 -10.48 -2.78
C LYS A 7 -45.56 -10.57 -2.21
N SER A 8 -45.25 -11.65 -1.49
CA SER A 8 -43.91 -11.89 -0.95
C SER A 8 -42.89 -12.09 -2.07
N LEU A 9 -43.19 -12.94 -3.06
CA LEU A 9 -42.29 -13.17 -4.20
C LEU A 9 -42.00 -11.88 -4.98
N PHE A 10 -43.02 -11.03 -5.16
CA PHE A 10 -42.87 -9.73 -5.79
C PHE A 10 -41.94 -8.80 -4.99
N ILE A 11 -42.06 -8.76 -3.66
CA ILE A 11 -41.17 -7.95 -2.81
C ILE A 11 -39.71 -8.42 -2.90
N PHE A 12 -39.49 -9.74 -2.93
CA PHE A 12 -38.15 -10.30 -3.06
C PHE A 12 -37.52 -9.97 -4.41
N ILE A 13 -38.30 -10.00 -5.49
CA ILE A 13 -37.85 -9.58 -6.82
C ILE A 13 -37.46 -8.10 -6.82
N LEU A 14 -38.26 -7.23 -6.22
CA LEU A 14 -37.91 -5.80 -6.12
C LEU A 14 -36.62 -5.56 -5.33
N ILE A 15 -36.48 -6.24 -4.19
CA ILE A 15 -35.27 -6.15 -3.35
C ILE A 15 -34.05 -6.64 -4.13
N PHE A 16 -34.17 -7.75 -4.86
CA PHE A 16 -33.10 -8.27 -5.70
C PHE A 16 -32.68 -7.28 -6.79
N LEU A 17 -33.65 -6.63 -7.44
CA LEU A 17 -33.41 -5.65 -8.50
C LEU A 17 -32.71 -4.39 -7.95
N LEU A 18 -33.15 -3.91 -6.78
CA LEU A 18 -32.51 -2.80 -6.06
C LEU A 18 -31.08 -3.15 -5.62
N PHE A 19 -30.87 -4.37 -5.13
CA PHE A 19 -29.55 -4.85 -4.72
C PHE A 19 -28.61 -4.91 -5.93
N HIS A 20 -29.04 -5.48 -7.05
CA HIS A 20 -28.25 -5.53 -8.28
C HIS A 20 -27.90 -4.13 -8.82
N ALA A 21 -28.87 -3.20 -8.82
CA ALA A 21 -28.63 -1.81 -9.23
C ALA A 21 -27.63 -1.10 -8.31
N THR A 22 -27.75 -1.30 -7.00
CA THR A 22 -26.84 -0.70 -6.00
C THR A 22 -25.43 -1.26 -6.15
N PHE A 23 -25.28 -2.58 -6.26
CA PHE A 23 -23.98 -3.22 -6.46
C PHE A 23 -23.33 -2.83 -7.78
N GLY A 24 -24.09 -2.69 -8.87
CA GLY A 24 -23.57 -2.21 -10.15
C GLY A 24 -23.00 -0.79 -10.06
N TYR A 25 -23.68 0.11 -9.35
CA TYR A 25 -23.18 1.47 -9.13
C TYR A 25 -21.92 1.50 -8.26
N VAL A 26 -21.90 0.71 -7.17
CA VAL A 26 -20.74 0.59 -6.30
C VAL A 26 -19.55 0.01 -7.07
N LEU A 27 -19.76 -1.04 -7.87
CA LEU A 27 -18.70 -1.68 -8.64
C LEU A 27 -18.07 -0.71 -9.65
N LYS A 28 -18.88 0.07 -10.38
CA LYS A 28 -18.40 1.09 -11.32
C LYS A 28 -17.62 2.22 -10.62
N SER A 29 -18.05 2.63 -9.44
CA SER A 29 -17.34 3.62 -8.62
C SER A 29 -15.99 3.08 -8.15
N TYR A 30 -15.94 1.82 -7.71
CA TYR A 30 -14.69 1.16 -7.32
C TYR A 30 -13.75 0.96 -8.50
N GLU A 31 -14.24 0.52 -9.65
CA GLU A 31 -13.44 0.34 -10.87
C GLU A 31 -12.75 1.65 -11.28
N SER A 32 -13.49 2.76 -11.29
CA SER A 32 -12.93 4.09 -11.60
C SER A 32 -11.87 4.55 -10.57
N LYS A 33 -12.08 4.27 -9.28
CA LYS A 33 -11.12 4.62 -8.22
C LYS A 33 -9.86 3.77 -8.25
N VAL A 34 -10.02 2.48 -8.57
CA VAL A 34 -8.90 1.54 -8.72
C VAL A 34 -8.08 1.93 -9.97
N GLN A 35 -8.74 2.17 -11.10
CA GLN A 35 -8.07 2.60 -12.33
C GLN A 35 -7.32 3.93 -12.17
N ASN A 36 -7.93 4.92 -11.51
CA ASN A 36 -7.26 6.21 -11.20
C ASN A 36 -6.17 6.09 -10.10
N SER A 37 -6.13 4.99 -9.35
CA SER A 37 -5.08 4.73 -8.36
C SER A 37 -3.86 4.06 -8.97
N PHE A 38 -4.04 3.30 -10.05
CA PHE A 38 -2.98 2.65 -10.83
C PHE A 38 -2.65 3.39 -12.14
N ASP A 39 -2.94 4.69 -12.19
CA ASP A 39 -2.64 5.48 -13.37
C ASP A 39 -1.12 5.57 -13.60
N LYS A 40 -0.69 5.52 -14.87
CA LYS A 40 0.73 5.46 -15.26
C LYS A 40 1.53 6.63 -14.68
N ASP A 41 0.87 7.75 -14.45
CA ASP A 41 1.46 8.95 -13.86
C ASP A 41 1.87 8.74 -12.39
N LYS A 42 1.11 7.97 -11.61
CA LYS A 42 1.50 7.64 -10.22
C LYS A 42 2.70 6.71 -10.19
N ILE A 43 2.78 5.76 -11.12
CA ILE A 43 3.93 4.85 -11.24
C ILE A 43 5.19 5.65 -11.63
N ASN A 44 5.07 6.56 -12.61
CA ASN A 44 6.17 7.45 -12.99
C ASN A 44 6.57 8.38 -11.84
N PHE A 45 5.61 8.97 -11.14
CA PHE A 45 5.86 9.79 -9.95
C PHE A 45 6.61 9.02 -8.86
N PHE A 46 6.21 7.77 -8.58
CA PHE A 46 6.89 6.94 -7.59
C PHE A 46 8.31 6.57 -8.03
N LYS A 47 8.49 6.26 -9.32
CA LYS A 47 9.80 5.97 -9.92
C LYS A 47 10.74 7.17 -9.81
N ASP A 48 10.26 8.37 -10.14
CA ASP A 48 11.04 9.59 -10.06
C ASP A 48 11.34 9.99 -8.62
N LYS A 49 10.39 9.77 -7.69
CA LYS A 49 10.61 9.99 -6.25
C LYS A 49 11.68 9.06 -5.69
N ILE A 50 11.64 7.77 -6.02
CA ILE A 50 12.67 6.80 -5.63
C ILE A 50 14.02 7.22 -6.20
N ARG A 51 14.07 7.59 -7.50
CA ARG A 51 15.31 8.01 -8.14
C ARG A 51 15.90 9.27 -7.50
N ASN A 52 15.07 10.25 -7.17
CA ASN A 52 15.51 11.47 -6.47
C ASN A 52 16.03 11.18 -5.06
N GLU A 53 15.39 10.29 -4.29
CA GLU A 53 15.89 9.93 -2.96
C GLU A 53 17.20 9.15 -3.03
N ILE A 54 17.38 8.26 -4.01
CA ILE A 54 18.66 7.59 -4.26
C ILE A 54 19.74 8.60 -4.63
N GLU A 55 19.44 9.54 -5.54
CA GLU A 55 20.40 10.57 -5.96
C GLU A 55 20.79 11.49 -4.79
N LYS A 56 19.84 11.88 -3.95
CA LYS A 56 20.13 12.61 -2.70
C LYS A 56 20.96 11.79 -1.72
N GLY A 57 20.71 10.48 -1.62
CA GLY A 57 21.50 9.57 -0.78
C GLY A 57 22.94 9.41 -1.27
N VAL A 58 23.16 9.38 -2.59
CA VAL A 58 24.49 9.31 -3.21
C VAL A 58 25.23 10.66 -3.16
N LYS A 59 24.51 11.78 -3.30
CA LYS A 59 25.10 13.14 -3.23
C LYS A 59 25.31 13.64 -1.80
N ARG A 60 24.69 13.02 -0.78
CA ARG A 60 24.98 13.33 0.61
C ARG A 60 26.33 12.71 0.98
N ASP A 61 27.31 13.54 1.30
CA ASP A 61 28.62 13.14 1.83
C ASP A 61 28.52 12.22 3.07
N ARG A 62 27.37 12.22 3.76
CA ARG A 62 27.03 11.32 4.86
C ARG A 62 25.61 10.77 4.75
N ILE A 63 25.53 9.46 4.52
CA ILE A 63 24.29 8.68 4.47
C ILE A 63 23.72 8.48 5.89
N LEU A 64 24.59 8.38 6.89
CA LEU A 64 24.25 8.18 8.30
C LEU A 64 24.37 9.48 9.08
N ASN A 65 23.44 9.70 10.02
CA ASN A 65 23.56 10.78 10.98
C ASN A 65 24.82 10.57 11.86
N ASN A 66 25.37 11.65 12.43
CA ASN A 66 26.57 11.59 13.26
C ASN A 66 26.46 10.56 14.39
N GLU A 67 25.32 10.57 15.08
CA GLU A 67 25.04 9.70 16.23
C GLU A 67 24.98 8.23 15.81
N ASP A 68 24.25 7.93 14.72
CA ASP A 68 24.11 6.58 14.17
C ASP A 68 25.45 6.03 13.68
N ALA A 69 26.26 6.88 13.03
CA ALA A 69 27.59 6.51 12.57
C ALA A 69 28.52 6.14 13.75
N ILE A 70 28.43 6.88 14.87
CA ILE A 70 29.19 6.59 16.09
C ILE A 70 28.73 5.26 16.69
N LEU A 71 27.42 5.01 16.74
CA LEU A 71 26.86 3.78 17.30
C LEU A 71 27.27 2.56 16.47
N ILE A 72 27.18 2.65 15.15
CA ILE A 72 27.61 1.57 14.24
C ILE A 72 29.12 1.30 14.38
N ASN A 73 29.94 2.35 14.50
CA ASN A 73 31.38 2.17 14.72
C ASN A 73 31.68 1.46 16.04
N LYS A 74 30.99 1.83 17.13
CA LYS A 74 31.09 1.13 18.42
C LYS A 74 30.69 -0.34 18.29
N PHE A 75 29.61 -0.63 17.58
CA PHE A 75 29.15 -2.00 17.35
C PHE A 75 30.16 -2.84 16.55
N ILE A 76 30.71 -2.29 15.47
CA ILE A 76 31.75 -2.97 14.66
C ILE A 76 33.00 -3.24 15.49
N ASN A 77 33.44 -2.29 16.32
CA ASN A 77 34.59 -2.51 17.19
C ASN A 77 34.33 -3.58 18.24
N LYS A 78 33.11 -3.62 18.81
CA LYS A 78 32.74 -4.67 19.76
C LYS A 78 32.76 -6.06 19.12
N LEU A 79 32.23 -6.19 17.90
CA LEU A 79 32.31 -7.44 17.14
C LEU A 79 33.76 -7.87 16.86
N LYS A 80 34.65 -6.91 16.56
CA LYS A 80 36.08 -7.23 16.35
C LYS A 80 36.76 -7.72 17.63
N GLU A 81 36.46 -7.11 18.77
CA GLU A 81 36.95 -7.57 20.08
C GLU A 81 36.48 -9.00 20.35
N ASP A 82 35.19 -9.26 20.21
CA ASP A 82 34.61 -10.58 20.47
C ASP A 82 35.18 -11.67 19.53
N LEU A 83 35.45 -11.32 18.26
CA LEU A 83 36.08 -12.23 17.29
C LEU A 83 37.57 -12.49 17.57
N ASN A 84 38.29 -11.51 18.14
CA ASN A 84 39.70 -11.67 18.49
C ASN A 84 39.89 -12.43 19.80
N ASP A 85 38.98 -12.29 20.78
CA ASP A 85 38.96 -13.06 22.03
C ASP A 85 38.63 -14.56 21.82
N THR A 86 38.23 -14.94 20.61
CA THR A 86 37.91 -16.34 20.24
C THR A 86 39.09 -17.08 19.60
N ASN A 87 40.25 -16.43 19.36
CA ASN A 87 41.50 -17.06 18.91
C ASN A 87 42.49 -17.24 20.06
#